data_AF-A0A813UP59-F1
#
_entry.id   AF-A0A813UP59-F1
#
_cell.length_a   1.000
_cell.length_b   1.000
_cell.length_c   1.000
_cell.angle_alpha   90.00
_cell.angle_beta   90.00
_cell.angle_gamma   90.00
#
_symmetry.space_group_name_H-M   'P 1'
#
loop_
_entity.id
_entity.type
_entity.pdbx_description
1 polymer ?
#
loop_
_entity_poly.entity_id
_entity_poly.type
_entity_poly.pdbx_seq_one_letter_code
_entity_poly.pdbx_strand_id
1 'polypeptide(L)'
;MLFSNTIIPILEQNTVPKDLDYLSCDMDPHDLWVFRSILQAGYRPRVITTEYNSNYLISDALTLIDPTIVDNGLLTTKYTFKFQQCAWGTGAAALRMVAEAHGYTMVGRVGYLDLVWVRSDLLSKECVELPTFEWFFRGAVIGQLHHEAQISPEVLSQIVDYKTYIQTGGDIIASQRAARIILKRSNLTCFAGIQKFL
;
A
#
# COMPACT_ATOMS: atom_id res chain seq x y z
N MET A 1 2.50 5.13 17.90
CA MET A 1 2.29 5.27 16.45
C MET A 1 2.47 3.90 15.81
N LEU A 2 1.64 3.57 14.82
CA LEU A 2 1.64 2.28 14.14
C LEU A 2 2.65 2.34 12.98
N PHE A 3 3.70 1.53 13.06
CA PHE A 3 4.72 1.34 12.04
C PHE A 3 4.98 -0.15 11.85
N SER A 4 5.64 -0.50 10.75
CA SER A 4 5.98 -1.88 10.39
C SER A 4 6.78 -2.60 11.48
N ASN A 5 7.62 -1.90 12.25
CA ASN A 5 8.40 -2.47 13.35
C ASN A 5 7.70 -2.45 14.73
N THR A 6 6.61 -1.68 14.90
CA THR A 6 5.89 -1.58 16.18
C THR A 6 4.57 -2.34 16.20
N ILE A 7 3.97 -2.61 15.04
CA ILE A 7 2.64 -3.23 14.96
C ILE A 7 2.59 -4.61 15.62
N ILE A 8 3.59 -5.46 15.40
CA ILE A 8 3.59 -6.83 15.93
C ILE A 8 3.66 -6.84 17.46
N PRO A 9 4.62 -6.13 18.10
CA PRO A 9 4.60 -5.98 19.55
C PRO A 9 3.26 -5.48 20.11
N ILE A 10 2.60 -4.53 19.42
CA ILE A 10 1.30 -4.00 19.86
C ILE A 10 0.23 -5.09 19.81
N LEU A 11 0.13 -5.84 18.71
CA LEU A 11 -0.86 -6.91 18.56
C LEU A 11 -0.63 -8.03 19.59
N GLU A 12 0.62 -8.40 19.84
CA GLU A 12 0.99 -9.43 20.83
C GLU A 12 0.70 -8.99 22.26
N GLN A 13 1.03 -7.74 22.62
CA GLN A 13 0.71 -7.16 23.94
C GLN A 13 -0.80 -7.15 24.22
N ASN A 14 -1.61 -6.97 23.18
CA ASN A 14 -3.06 -6.98 23.28
C ASN A 14 -3.67 -8.38 23.08
N THR A 15 -2.84 -9.44 23.06
CA THR A 15 -3.28 -10.83 22.90
C THR A 15 -4.16 -11.08 21.67
N VAL A 16 -3.92 -10.31 20.60
CA VAL A 16 -4.66 -10.43 19.35
C VAL A 16 -4.37 -11.80 18.72
N PRO A 17 -5.38 -12.64 18.45
CA PRO A 17 -5.17 -13.97 17.90
C PRO A 17 -4.58 -13.91 16.50
N LYS A 18 -3.82 -14.94 16.10
CA LYS A 18 -3.28 -15.02 14.74
C LYS A 18 -4.36 -15.35 13.71
N ASP A 19 -5.37 -16.15 14.05
CA ASP A 19 -6.51 -16.47 13.18
C ASP A 19 -7.66 -15.46 13.43
N LEU A 20 -7.52 -14.27 12.86
CA LEU A 20 -8.53 -13.20 12.95
C LEU A 20 -9.69 -13.48 11.99
N ASP A 21 -10.88 -12.99 12.30
CA ASP A 21 -11.96 -13.01 11.31
C ASP A 21 -11.82 -11.85 10.32
N TYR A 22 -11.48 -10.66 10.82
CA TYR A 22 -11.41 -9.43 10.03
C TYR A 22 -10.23 -8.55 10.42
N LEU A 23 -9.59 -7.96 9.41
CA LEU A 23 -8.56 -6.94 9.56
C LEU A 23 -8.87 -5.77 8.63
N SER A 24 -8.98 -4.56 9.17
CA SER A 24 -9.05 -3.32 8.40
C SER A 24 -7.71 -2.61 8.45
N CYS A 25 -7.15 -2.27 7.29
CA CYS A 25 -5.90 -1.52 7.16
C CYS A 25 -6.17 -0.19 6.46
N ASP A 26 -6.42 0.83 7.28
CA ASP A 26 -6.60 2.23 6.90
C ASP A 26 -5.98 3.04 8.06
N MET A 27 -4.67 3.27 7.95
CA MET A 27 -3.88 3.98 8.97
C MET A 27 -3.21 5.19 8.34
N ASP A 28 -2.75 5.03 7.09
CA ASP A 28 -1.99 5.97 6.29
C ASP A 28 -0.71 6.50 6.99
N PRO A 29 0.32 6.97 6.27
CA PRO A 29 0.57 6.83 4.83
C PRO A 29 1.24 5.51 4.42
N HIS A 30 1.68 4.71 5.39
CA HIS A 30 2.56 3.56 5.17
C HIS A 30 1.84 2.22 5.37
N ASP A 31 0.56 2.15 4.98
CA ASP A 31 -0.32 0.99 5.16
C ASP A 31 0.30 -0.30 4.63
N LEU A 32 0.92 -0.23 3.44
CA LEU A 32 1.57 -1.39 2.82
C LEU A 32 2.54 -2.09 3.77
N TRP A 33 3.34 -1.31 4.50
CA TRP A 33 4.43 -1.84 5.32
C TRP A 33 3.91 -2.45 6.61
N VAL A 34 2.92 -1.81 7.23
CA VAL A 34 2.24 -2.35 8.41
C VAL A 34 1.45 -3.60 8.05
N PHE A 35 0.68 -3.54 6.96
CA PHE A 35 -0.07 -4.68 6.41
C PHE A 35 0.84 -5.87 6.11
N ARG A 36 1.96 -5.63 5.42
CA ARG A 36 2.98 -6.65 5.15
C ARG A 36 3.54 -7.24 6.44
N SER A 37 3.91 -6.43 7.42
CA SER A 37 4.43 -6.91 8.70
C SER A 37 3.42 -7.82 9.42
N ILE A 38 2.14 -7.44 9.45
CA ILE A 38 1.06 -8.24 10.04
C ILE A 38 1.02 -9.63 9.40
N LEU A 39 0.95 -9.70 8.06
CA LEU A 39 0.87 -10.99 7.37
C LEU A 39 2.16 -11.83 7.50
N GLN A 40 3.34 -11.19 7.48
CA GLN A 40 4.62 -11.87 7.67
C GLN A 40 4.79 -12.46 9.07
N ALA A 41 4.19 -11.83 10.09
CA ALA A 41 4.19 -12.33 11.46
C ALA A 41 3.17 -13.47 11.71
N GLY A 42 2.56 -14.00 10.64
CA GLY A 42 1.68 -15.17 10.69
C GLY A 42 0.23 -14.85 11.06
N TYR A 43 -0.17 -13.58 11.12
CA TYR A 43 -1.60 -13.25 11.23
C TYR A 43 -2.30 -13.66 9.92
N ARG A 44 -3.41 -14.39 10.05
CA ARG A 44 -4.21 -14.93 8.95
C ARG A 44 -5.70 -14.57 9.04
N PRO A 45 -6.06 -13.27 8.98
CA PRO A 45 -7.45 -12.86 8.87
C PRO A 45 -8.25 -13.65 7.81
N ARG A 46 -9.54 -13.90 8.04
CA ARG A 46 -10.41 -14.48 6.98
C ARG A 46 -10.69 -13.46 5.89
N VAL A 47 -10.96 -12.22 6.29
CA VAL A 47 -11.27 -11.08 5.41
C VAL A 47 -10.37 -9.90 5.77
N ILE A 48 -9.89 -9.17 4.76
CA ILE A 48 -9.07 -7.98 4.91
C ILE A 48 -9.65 -6.86 4.07
N THR A 49 -9.72 -5.64 4.61
CA THR A 49 -9.82 -4.42 3.80
C THR A 49 -8.52 -3.64 3.86
N THR A 50 -8.11 -3.09 2.73
CA THR A 50 -6.98 -2.16 2.65
C THR A 50 -7.41 -0.92 1.90
N GLU A 51 -7.20 0.26 2.47
CA GLU A 51 -7.37 1.49 1.72
C GLU A 51 -6.30 1.57 0.61
N TYR A 52 -6.70 1.96 -0.59
CA TYR A 52 -5.81 2.19 -1.71
C TYR A 52 -5.93 3.63 -2.22
N ASN A 53 -4.80 4.22 -2.57
CA ASN A 53 -4.76 5.52 -3.19
C ASN A 53 -5.14 5.41 -4.68
N SER A 54 -6.36 5.85 -4.98
CA SER A 54 -6.94 5.90 -6.32
C SER A 54 -6.35 6.99 -7.25
N ASN A 55 -5.47 7.86 -6.74
CA ASN A 55 -4.67 8.78 -7.55
C ASN A 55 -3.55 8.06 -8.31
N TYR A 56 -3.17 6.84 -7.90
CA TYR A 56 -2.20 6.00 -8.62
C TYR A 56 -2.89 5.08 -9.63
N LEU A 57 -2.23 4.78 -10.74
CA LEU A 57 -2.73 3.80 -11.71
C LEU A 57 -2.74 2.39 -11.11
N ILE A 58 -3.69 1.56 -11.53
CA ILE A 58 -3.82 0.17 -11.03
C ILE A 58 -2.61 -0.73 -11.34
N SER A 59 -1.72 -0.30 -12.25
CA SER A 59 -0.48 -1.00 -12.61
C SER A 59 0.74 -0.56 -11.81
N ASP A 60 0.63 0.56 -11.10
CA ASP A 60 1.77 1.24 -10.48
C ASP A 60 1.83 0.85 -9.00
N ALA A 61 2.86 0.09 -8.60
CA ALA A 61 3.03 -0.41 -7.23
C ALA A 61 3.66 0.66 -6.31
N LEU A 62 3.15 1.89 -6.39
CA LEU A 62 3.68 3.03 -5.65
C LEU A 62 3.15 3.04 -4.22
N THR A 63 3.99 3.45 -3.29
CA THR A 63 3.62 3.68 -1.88
C THR A 63 4.56 4.69 -1.24
N LEU A 64 4.12 5.29 -0.14
CA LEU A 64 5.02 6.00 0.76
C LEU A 64 5.82 5.00 1.63
N ILE A 65 7.09 5.30 1.86
CA ILE A 65 8.03 4.50 2.65
C ILE A 65 7.73 4.66 4.15
N ASP A 66 7.74 3.56 4.88
CA ASP A 66 7.72 3.61 6.35
C ASP A 66 9.05 4.19 6.87
N PRO A 67 9.03 5.23 7.73
CA PRO A 67 10.26 5.86 8.23
C PRO A 67 11.19 4.89 8.97
N THR A 68 10.64 3.83 9.57
CA THR A 68 11.42 2.83 10.30
C THR A 68 12.24 1.92 9.38
N ILE A 69 11.93 1.88 8.08
CA ILE A 69 12.72 1.14 7.10
C ILE A 69 13.99 1.92 6.71
N VAL A 70 13.95 3.25 6.74
CA VAL A 70 15.07 4.11 6.33
C VAL A 70 16.07 4.33 7.48
N ASP A 71 15.58 4.48 8.71
CA ASP A 71 16.41 4.84 9.89
C ASP A 71 16.86 3.62 10.73
N ASN A 72 17.15 2.47 10.10
CA ASN A 72 17.53 1.21 10.78
C ASN A 72 16.53 0.77 11.89
N GLY A 73 15.25 1.12 11.79
CA GLY A 73 14.22 0.83 12.79
C GLY A 73 14.19 1.80 13.98
N LEU A 74 15.06 2.80 14.05
CA LEU A 74 15.03 3.83 15.10
C LEU A 74 14.15 5.00 14.64
N LEU A 75 12.95 5.08 15.22
CA LEU A 75 12.14 6.29 15.08
C LEU A 75 12.89 7.46 15.69
N THR A 76 13.31 8.42 14.88
CA THR A 76 13.74 9.71 15.42
C THR A 76 12.57 10.29 16.20
N THR A 77 12.82 10.89 17.36
CA THR A 77 11.80 11.59 18.18
C THR A 77 11.15 12.79 17.47
N LYS A 78 11.50 13.01 16.19
CA LYS A 78 11.07 14.12 15.34
C LYS A 78 10.14 13.71 14.20
N TYR A 79 9.82 12.41 14.02
CA TYR A 79 8.87 12.03 12.97
C TYR A 79 7.49 12.64 13.25
N THR A 80 7.07 13.55 12.38
CA THR A 80 5.78 14.22 12.46
C THR A 80 4.92 13.75 11.30
N PHE A 81 3.75 13.24 11.63
CA PHE A 81 2.75 12.88 10.65
C PHE A 81 2.29 14.14 9.90
N LYS A 82 2.56 14.19 8.60
CA LYS A 82 2.14 15.30 7.74
C LYS A 82 1.48 14.72 6.51
N PHE A 83 0.19 15.01 6.35
CA PHE A 83 -0.57 14.63 5.17
C PHE A 83 0.17 15.05 3.90
N GLN A 84 0.43 14.09 3.01
CA GLN A 84 1.14 14.26 1.75
C GLN A 84 0.15 14.30 0.57
N GLN A 85 -0.94 15.05 0.73
CA GLN A 85 -1.90 15.38 -0.35
C GLN A 85 -2.28 14.12 -1.18
N CYS A 86 -2.34 14.22 -2.50
CA CYS A 86 -2.68 13.08 -3.37
C CYS A 86 -1.65 11.94 -3.44
N ALA A 87 -0.45 12.09 -2.86
CA ALA A 87 0.55 11.01 -2.83
C ALA A 87 0.37 10.05 -1.64
N TRP A 88 -0.55 10.40 -0.74
CA TRP A 88 -0.81 9.74 0.53
C TRP A 88 -1.32 8.31 0.37
N GLY A 89 -0.81 7.37 1.18
CA GLY A 89 -1.20 5.96 1.11
C GLY A 89 -0.52 5.16 0.00
N THR A 90 -1.17 4.06 -0.40
CA THR A 90 -0.57 2.98 -1.22
C THR A 90 -1.41 2.69 -2.47
N GLY A 91 -0.76 2.53 -3.63
CA GLY A 91 -1.42 2.12 -4.87
C GLY A 91 -1.92 0.67 -4.84
N ALA A 92 -3.03 0.41 -5.53
CA ALA A 92 -3.71 -0.90 -5.54
C ALA A 92 -2.79 -2.07 -5.96
N ALA A 93 -1.86 -1.85 -6.89
CA ALA A 93 -0.91 -2.87 -7.33
C ALA A 93 0.02 -3.34 -6.20
N ALA A 94 0.49 -2.43 -5.34
CA ALA A 94 1.37 -2.80 -4.23
C ALA A 94 0.63 -3.64 -3.17
N LEU A 95 -0.61 -3.25 -2.84
CA LEU A 95 -1.47 -4.01 -1.92
C LEU A 95 -1.76 -5.41 -2.46
N ARG A 96 -2.08 -5.52 -3.75
CA ARG A 96 -2.26 -6.79 -4.45
C ARG A 96 -1.04 -7.69 -4.30
N MET A 97 0.16 -7.16 -4.54
CA MET A 97 1.40 -7.93 -4.42
C MET A 97 1.58 -8.52 -3.02
N VAL A 98 1.30 -7.75 -1.96
CA VAL A 98 1.39 -8.23 -0.58
C VAL A 98 0.31 -9.27 -0.28
N ALA A 99 -0.95 -8.98 -0.63
CA ALA A 99 -2.08 -9.87 -0.35
C ALA A 99 -1.92 -11.22 -1.05
N GLU A 100 -1.66 -11.24 -2.36
CA GLU A 100 -1.52 -12.47 -3.15
C GLU A 100 -0.32 -13.31 -2.67
N ALA A 101 0.80 -12.68 -2.31
CA ALA A 101 1.97 -13.38 -1.78
C ALA A 101 1.70 -14.13 -0.45
N HIS A 102 0.64 -13.76 0.27
CA HIS A 102 0.27 -14.38 1.56
C HIS A 102 -0.99 -15.25 1.47
N GLY A 103 -1.45 -15.55 0.25
CA GLY A 103 -2.58 -16.44 0.00
C GLY A 103 -3.93 -15.78 0.22
N TYR A 104 -4.08 -14.54 -0.25
CA TYR A 104 -5.35 -13.83 -0.34
C TYR A 104 -5.72 -13.56 -1.79
N THR A 105 -7.02 -13.50 -2.05
CA THR A 105 -7.60 -13.17 -3.35
C THR A 105 -8.53 -11.97 -3.19
N MET A 106 -8.44 -11.02 -4.12
CA MET A 106 -9.37 -9.88 -4.15
C MET A 106 -10.76 -10.37 -4.53
N VAL A 107 -11.77 -9.97 -3.77
CA VAL A 107 -13.18 -10.32 -4.04
C VAL A 107 -14.07 -9.09 -4.24
N GLY A 108 -13.55 -7.90 -4.00
CA GLY A 108 -14.34 -6.68 -4.13
C GLY A 108 -13.51 -5.41 -4.00
N ARG A 109 -14.15 -4.30 -4.35
CA ARG A 109 -13.67 -2.94 -4.20
C ARG A 109 -14.81 -2.08 -3.68
N VAL A 110 -14.55 -1.23 -2.69
CA VAL A 110 -15.52 -0.28 -2.15
C VAL A 110 -15.15 1.11 -2.65
N GLY A 111 -15.85 1.58 -3.69
CA GLY A 111 -15.63 2.90 -4.26
C GLY A 111 -14.15 3.16 -4.57
N TYR A 112 -13.66 4.34 -4.21
CA TYR A 112 -12.28 4.77 -4.44
C TYR A 112 -11.37 4.61 -3.22
N LEU A 113 -11.81 3.83 -2.22
CA LEU A 113 -11.21 3.74 -0.89
C LEU A 113 -10.64 2.35 -0.67
N ASP A 114 -11.48 1.32 -0.55
CA ASP A 114 -11.02 0.02 -0.07
C ASP A 114 -10.96 -1.07 -1.14
N LEU A 115 -9.99 -1.95 -0.98
CA LEU A 115 -9.92 -3.26 -1.62
C LEU A 115 -10.28 -4.34 -0.60
N VAL A 116 -11.11 -5.30 -1.01
CA VAL A 116 -11.57 -6.40 -0.15
C VAL A 116 -10.87 -7.68 -0.57
N TRP A 117 -10.17 -8.30 0.38
CA TRP A 117 -9.42 -9.53 0.20
C TRP A 117 -9.97 -10.63 1.07
N VAL A 118 -10.04 -11.85 0.55
CA VAL A 118 -10.44 -13.04 1.29
C VAL A 118 -9.34 -14.08 1.20
N ARG A 119 -9.14 -14.80 2.30
CA ARG A 119 -8.17 -15.90 2.38
C ARG A 119 -8.50 -16.97 1.32
N SER A 120 -7.55 -17.29 0.45
CA SER A 120 -7.82 -18.10 -0.75
C SER A 120 -8.28 -19.53 -0.43
N ASP A 121 -7.90 -20.09 0.72
CA ASP A 121 -8.34 -21.41 1.19
C ASP A 121 -9.84 -21.46 1.57
N LEU A 122 -10.47 -20.31 1.79
CA LEU A 122 -11.91 -20.21 2.03
C LEU A 122 -12.70 -20.19 0.70
N LEU A 123 -12.10 -19.68 -0.37
CA LEU A 123 -12.72 -19.59 -1.69
C LEU A 123 -12.61 -20.88 -2.49
N SER A 124 -11.47 -21.58 -2.37
CA SER A 124 -11.20 -22.83 -3.10
C SER A 124 -12.17 -23.97 -2.72
N LYS A 125 -12.72 -23.93 -1.51
CA LYS A 125 -13.74 -24.89 -1.05
C LYS A 125 -15.06 -24.77 -1.81
N GLU A 126 -15.34 -23.59 -2.35
CA GLU A 126 -16.64 -23.22 -2.89
C GLU A 126 -16.65 -23.17 -4.44
N CYS A 127 -15.53 -23.51 -5.11
CA CYS A 127 -15.38 -23.44 -6.57
C CYS A 127 -15.82 -22.09 -7.19
N VAL A 128 -15.53 -20.98 -6.50
CA VAL A 128 -15.95 -19.64 -6.94
C VAL A 128 -15.04 -19.16 -8.08
N GLU A 129 -15.62 -18.91 -9.26
CA GLU A 129 -14.94 -18.16 -10.31
C GLU A 129 -14.96 -16.67 -9.98
N LEU A 130 -13.78 -16.10 -9.73
CA LEU A 130 -13.63 -14.67 -9.48
C LEU A 130 -13.10 -13.95 -10.72
N PRO A 131 -13.56 -12.71 -10.97
CA PRO A 131 -13.00 -11.87 -12.02
C PRO A 131 -11.51 -11.56 -11.78
N THR A 132 -10.80 -11.14 -12.84
CA THR A 132 -9.41 -10.66 -12.67
C THR A 132 -9.37 -9.38 -11.85
N PHE A 133 -8.20 -9.07 -11.29
CA PHE A 133 -7.99 -7.82 -10.55
C PHE A 133 -8.46 -6.58 -11.33
N GLU A 134 -8.12 -6.48 -12.61
CA GLU A 134 -8.48 -5.35 -13.47
C GLU A 134 -9.98 -5.23 -13.69
N TRP A 135 -10.72 -6.35 -13.61
CA TRP A 135 -12.17 -6.35 -13.75
C TRP A 135 -12.84 -5.50 -12.65
N PHE A 136 -12.34 -5.55 -11.40
CA PHE A 136 -12.90 -4.78 -10.27
C PHE A 136 -12.75 -3.26 -10.43
N PHE A 137 -11.93 -2.81 -11.38
CA PHE A 137 -11.71 -1.40 -11.71
C PHE A 137 -12.37 -0.99 -13.03
N ARG A 138 -13.16 -1.87 -13.67
CA ARG A 138 -13.92 -1.50 -14.87
C ARG A 138 -14.91 -0.38 -14.54
N GLY A 139 -14.87 0.70 -15.32
CA GLY A 139 -15.67 1.90 -15.09
C GLY A 139 -15.20 2.75 -13.90
N ALA A 140 -14.16 2.33 -13.16
CA ALA A 140 -13.54 3.14 -12.15
C ALA A 140 -12.65 4.19 -12.82
N VAL A 141 -12.78 5.43 -12.35
CA VAL A 141 -11.93 6.53 -12.78
C VAL A 141 -10.70 6.55 -11.85
N ILE A 142 -9.61 5.93 -12.29
CA ILE A 142 -8.36 5.79 -11.53
C ILE A 142 -7.27 6.65 -12.15
N GLY A 143 -6.33 7.14 -11.35
CA GLY A 143 -5.29 8.07 -11.80
C GLY A 143 -5.78 9.51 -11.95
N GLN A 144 -6.99 9.81 -11.44
CA GLN A 144 -7.50 11.17 -11.34
C GLN A 144 -7.24 11.74 -9.95
N LEU A 145 -7.27 13.07 -9.91
CA LEU A 145 -7.02 13.82 -8.69
C LEU A 145 -8.23 13.72 -7.75
N HIS A 146 -8.08 12.96 -6.66
CA HIS A 146 -9.10 12.81 -5.61
C HIS A 146 -8.75 13.56 -4.30
N HIS A 147 -7.51 14.02 -4.16
CA HIS A 147 -7.06 14.93 -3.10
C HIS A 147 -6.40 16.17 -3.70
N GLU A 148 -5.91 17.10 -2.88
CA GLU A 148 -5.11 18.22 -3.38
C GLU A 148 -3.89 17.74 -4.16
N ALA A 149 -3.49 18.47 -5.19
CA ALA A 149 -2.31 18.14 -5.97
C ALA A 149 -1.04 18.33 -5.13
N GLN A 150 0.00 17.55 -5.44
CA GLN A 150 1.30 17.70 -4.82
C GLN A 150 1.99 18.99 -5.25
N ILE A 151 2.44 19.75 -4.25
CA ILE A 151 3.16 21.02 -4.42
C ILE A 151 4.60 20.94 -3.90
N SER A 152 4.91 19.93 -3.08
CA SER A 152 6.17 19.80 -2.35
C SER A 152 7.00 18.69 -3.00
N PRO A 153 8.16 18.99 -3.63
CA PRO A 153 9.01 17.96 -4.22
C PRO A 153 9.61 17.01 -3.18
N GLU A 154 9.61 17.39 -1.90
CA GLU A 154 10.09 16.57 -0.78
C GLU A 154 9.33 15.24 -0.65
N VAL A 155 8.07 15.16 -1.11
CA VAL A 155 7.33 13.90 -1.13
C VAL A 155 7.99 12.84 -2.02
N LEU A 156 8.72 13.26 -3.07
CA LEU A 156 9.32 12.33 -4.04
C LEU A 156 10.44 11.48 -3.45
N SER A 157 11.04 11.88 -2.33
CA SER A 157 11.99 11.03 -1.59
C SER A 157 11.29 9.99 -0.73
N GLN A 158 9.99 10.12 -0.49
CA GLN A 158 9.22 9.19 0.32
C GLN A 158 8.50 8.14 -0.54
N ILE A 159 8.28 8.40 -1.83
CA ILE A 159 7.61 7.47 -2.73
C ILE A 159 8.59 6.42 -3.24
N VAL A 160 8.18 5.15 -3.16
CA VAL A 160 8.92 4.00 -3.70
C VAL A 160 8.03 3.14 -4.59
N ASP A 161 8.64 2.47 -5.56
CA ASP A 161 8.01 1.39 -6.30
C ASP A 161 8.25 0.08 -5.55
N TYR A 162 7.19 -0.47 -4.95
CA TYR A 162 7.25 -1.68 -4.15
C TYR A 162 7.68 -2.90 -4.97
N LYS A 163 7.35 -2.94 -6.26
CA LYS A 163 7.81 -4.00 -7.16
C LYS A 163 9.33 -4.04 -7.26
N THR A 164 9.94 -2.90 -7.56
CA THR A 164 11.40 -2.76 -7.57
C THR A 164 11.99 -3.09 -6.21
N TYR A 165 11.40 -2.61 -5.12
CA TYR A 165 11.86 -2.89 -3.76
C TYR A 165 12.00 -4.39 -3.48
N ILE A 166 11.00 -5.19 -3.85
CA ILE A 166 11.08 -6.64 -3.67
C ILE A 166 12.11 -7.27 -4.60
N GLN A 167 12.17 -6.85 -5.87
CA GLN A 167 13.10 -7.40 -6.86
C GLN A 167 14.58 -7.13 -6.55
N THR A 168 14.87 -6.03 -5.87
CA THR A 168 16.24 -5.63 -5.50
C THR A 168 16.64 -6.07 -4.10
N GLY A 169 15.78 -6.82 -3.39
CA GLY A 169 16.06 -7.23 -2.01
C GLY A 169 16.02 -6.08 -1.00
N GLY A 170 15.23 -5.04 -1.27
CA GLY A 170 15.00 -3.92 -0.37
C GLY A 170 15.81 -2.66 -0.67
N ASP A 171 16.39 -2.52 -1.88
CA ASP A 171 17.13 -1.29 -2.26
C ASP A 171 16.16 -0.12 -2.43
N ILE A 172 16.12 0.75 -1.42
CA ILE A 172 15.28 1.93 -1.36
C ILE A 172 15.65 2.94 -2.46
N ILE A 173 16.94 3.14 -2.74
CA ILE A 173 17.40 4.12 -3.73
C ILE A 173 16.97 3.69 -5.13
N ALA A 174 17.14 2.40 -5.46
CA ALA A 174 16.64 1.85 -6.71
C ALA A 174 15.12 1.98 -6.82
N SER A 175 14.39 1.72 -5.73
CA SER A 175 12.93 1.79 -5.69
C SER A 175 12.39 3.21 -5.83
N GLN A 176 13.02 4.21 -5.20
CA GLN A 176 12.71 5.63 -5.39
C GLN A 176 12.99 6.07 -6.82
N ARG A 177 14.09 5.60 -7.42
CA ARG A 177 14.41 5.90 -8.82
C ARG A 177 13.35 5.34 -9.77
N ALA A 178 12.94 4.09 -9.56
CA ALA A 178 11.87 3.46 -10.33
C ALA A 178 10.54 4.21 -10.17
N ALA A 179 10.18 4.59 -8.94
CA ALA A 179 8.99 5.41 -8.68
C ALA A 179 8.99 6.72 -9.48
N ARG A 180 10.11 7.46 -9.49
CA ARG A 180 10.22 8.71 -10.27
C ARG A 180 10.01 8.48 -11.77
N ILE A 181 10.57 7.40 -12.31
CA ILE A 181 10.38 7.02 -13.73
C ILE A 181 8.91 6.73 -14.02
N ILE A 182 8.24 5.98 -13.13
CA ILE A 182 6.81 5.67 -13.25
C ILE A 182 5.98 6.95 -13.21
N LEU A 183 6.18 7.82 -12.23
CA LEU A 183 5.46 9.09 -12.07
C LEU A 183 5.66 10.02 -13.28
N LYS A 184 6.88 10.09 -13.80
CA LYS A 184 7.20 10.88 -14.99
C LYS A 184 6.43 10.38 -16.23
N ARG A 185 6.36 9.06 -16.39
CA ARG A 185 5.67 8.41 -17.52
C ARG A 185 4.15 8.52 -17.39
N SER A 186 3.60 8.34 -16.19
CA SER A 186 2.16 8.31 -15.96
C SER A 186 1.51 9.69 -16.08
N ASN A 187 2.28 10.77 -15.91
CA ASN A 187 1.81 12.16 -16.07
C ASN A 187 0.53 12.45 -15.28
N LEU A 188 0.44 11.89 -14.07
CA LEU A 188 -0.72 12.00 -13.20
C LEU A 188 -0.92 13.44 -12.75
N THR A 189 -2.17 13.92 -12.80
CA THR A 189 -2.58 15.26 -12.33
C THR A 189 -2.13 15.52 -10.89
N CYS A 190 -2.08 14.47 -10.06
CA CYS A 190 -1.54 14.52 -8.71
C CYS A 190 -0.14 15.18 -8.63
N PHE A 191 0.74 14.92 -9.60
CA PHE A 191 2.13 15.37 -9.55
C PHE A 191 2.43 16.51 -10.52
N ALA A 192 1.42 17.10 -11.17
CA ALA A 192 1.61 18.13 -12.18
C ALA A 192 2.41 19.34 -11.66
N GLY A 193 2.18 19.78 -10.42
CA GLY A 193 2.88 20.91 -9.79
C GLY A 193 4.37 20.67 -9.54
N ILE A 194 4.80 19.41 -9.47
CA ILE A 194 6.18 19.02 -9.17
C ILE A 194 6.85 18.20 -10.27
N GLN A 195 6.24 18.15 -11.47
CA GLN A 195 6.73 17.35 -12.59
C GLN A 195 8.17 17.71 -13.02
N LYS A 196 8.58 18.96 -12.86
CA LYS A 196 9.95 19.42 -13.14
C LYS A 196 11.04 18.77 -12.27
N PHE A 197 10.64 18.10 -11.18
CA PHE A 197 11.54 17.42 -10.24
C PHE A 197 11.57 15.88 -10.44
N LEU A 198 10.82 15.35 -11.43
CA LEU A 198 10.78 13.93 -11.81
C LEU A 198 11.77 13.60 -12.94
#